data_AF-A0A959FFD6-F1
#
_entry.id   AF-A0A959FFD6-F1
#
_cell.length_a   1.000
_cell.length_b   1.000
_cell.length_c   1.000
_cell.angle_alpha   90.00
_cell.angle_beta   90.00
_cell.angle_gamma   90.00
#
_symmetry.space_group_name_H-M   'P 1'
#
loop_
_entity.id
_entity.type
_entity.pdbx_description
1 polymer ?
#
loop_
_entity_poly.entity_id
_entity_poly.type
_entity_poly.pdbx_seq_one_letter_code
_entity_poly.pdbx_strand_id
1 'polypeptide(L)'
;MALESNLDCAQLTSQLYQINLVFIGDANEAPVVVVEKRDSSANSTETPIEGDQSPIIGTHQQTTSDTPQPQKPQSRVIPPKPPITPPPPPPESPEEKAWQRALGAGSIEAFTEFERKYAKSREYRKKARREIVRRTEIKIESQDKRAGGYKVDLKNVLGVKVAGVVPDTAAVADIRDLDTNKFTATLYVEMPPGSQRNITVQLYDSTKYEPDHSRIFLSLGDNLDPQVDINEDSTAISKIAFRKGKPPYKVYFIKDQVILLREETDQNVWTPGPEVYKKIGTGEIFIEISDAQQNVRLARSNWRLNIPEKQDPILFWLGGLVVVLILAAVVYPKIRESQRRNNRNKFMAERKNSWEEHMKEVNEKKEQLIAERAASIEEGGNEFIEEKPAGERKAEKGVGGIKIVNVKKASAKVAQFQDESVLDKLLKTDFTVGFNVNELWKDTMVSGIFFTRKAMENLDRFLREQNLEPIREQEGQIPEIGGILLGRPYLSAAVKKYRVLIEEFVPIDPEYHDKYQLEFSAQSMAKDLGNIQDEFTELMLVGWFHTHPGHGLFL
;
A
#
# COMPACT_ATOMS: atom_id res chain seq x y z
N MET A 1 -13.09 -54.10 -0.85
CA MET A 1 -12.72 -54.08 -2.29
C MET A 1 -13.29 -52.82 -2.91
N ALA A 2 -12.67 -52.31 -3.97
CA ALA A 2 -12.98 -50.99 -4.52
C ALA A 2 -14.33 -50.95 -5.26
N LEU A 3 -14.97 -49.79 -5.20
CA LEU A 3 -15.85 -49.28 -6.25
C LEU A 3 -15.83 -47.75 -6.13
N GLU A 4 -15.22 -47.10 -7.11
CA GLU A 4 -14.98 -45.65 -7.12
C GLU A 4 -16.23 -44.93 -7.64
N SER A 5 -16.79 -44.01 -6.86
CA SER A 5 -17.88 -43.14 -7.29
C SER A 5 -17.35 -41.77 -7.67
N ASN A 6 -17.09 -41.55 -8.97
CA ASN A 6 -16.82 -40.21 -9.50
C ASN A 6 -18.04 -39.30 -9.28
N LEU A 7 -17.81 -38.12 -8.71
CA LEU A 7 -18.76 -37.01 -8.64
C LEU A 7 -17.97 -35.70 -8.57
N ASP A 8 -18.33 -34.74 -9.42
CA ASP A 8 -17.52 -33.55 -9.66
C ASP A 8 -17.33 -32.65 -8.43
N CYS A 9 -16.06 -32.31 -8.15
CA CYS A 9 -15.69 -31.26 -7.21
C CYS A 9 -15.18 -30.03 -7.98
N ALA A 10 -16.04 -29.47 -8.84
CA ALA A 10 -15.69 -28.41 -9.79
C ALA A 10 -16.37 -27.07 -9.45
N GLN A 11 -16.17 -26.56 -8.22
CA GLN A 11 -16.59 -25.21 -7.80
C GLN A 11 -15.78 -24.72 -6.58
N LEU A 12 -15.66 -23.39 -6.44
CA LEU A 12 -14.92 -22.66 -5.37
C LEU A 12 -13.38 -22.90 -5.41
N THR A 13 -12.54 -22.05 -5.99
CA THR A 13 -12.44 -20.59 -5.79
C THR A 13 -11.67 -19.88 -6.91
N SER A 14 -12.21 -18.79 -7.44
CA SER A 14 -11.48 -17.82 -8.27
C SER A 14 -12.15 -16.45 -8.21
N GLN A 15 -11.52 -15.46 -7.59
CA GLN A 15 -11.89 -14.05 -7.69
C GLN A 15 -10.63 -13.24 -8.00
N LEU A 16 -10.79 -12.19 -8.81
CA LEU A 16 -9.70 -11.59 -9.57
C LEU A 16 -9.06 -10.41 -8.83
N TYR A 17 -7.78 -10.19 -9.13
CA TYR A 17 -7.08 -8.94 -8.80
C TYR A 17 -7.01 -8.08 -10.07
N GLN A 18 -7.38 -6.80 -10.00
CA GLN A 18 -7.12 -5.85 -11.09
C GLN A 18 -5.82 -5.08 -10.85
N ILE A 19 -4.99 -4.97 -11.89
CA ILE A 19 -3.78 -4.16 -11.94
C ILE A 19 -3.80 -3.46 -13.31
N ASN A 20 -3.90 -2.13 -13.32
CA ASN A 20 -3.95 -1.36 -14.56
C ASN A 20 -2.54 -1.05 -15.07
N LEU A 21 -2.03 -1.90 -15.97
CA LEU A 21 -0.73 -1.72 -16.60
C LEU A 21 -0.86 -0.91 -17.89
N VAL A 22 -0.28 0.31 -17.89
CA VAL A 22 -0.09 1.13 -19.09
C VAL A 22 1.41 1.21 -19.39
N PHE A 23 1.80 0.78 -20.59
CA PHE A 23 3.19 0.84 -21.06
C PHE A 23 3.32 1.85 -22.20
N ILE A 24 4.31 2.74 -22.10
CA ILE A 24 4.75 3.61 -23.18
C ILE A 24 6.12 3.09 -23.64
N GLY A 25 6.16 2.42 -24.78
CA GLY A 25 7.39 1.88 -25.36
C GLY A 25 7.19 1.67 -26.85
N ASP A 26 7.81 2.53 -27.65
CA ASP A 26 7.71 2.46 -29.11
C ASP A 26 8.51 1.26 -29.65
N ALA A 27 7.89 0.49 -30.53
CA ALA A 27 8.25 -0.90 -30.79
C ALA A 27 8.53 -1.21 -32.27
N ASN A 28 8.99 -0.22 -33.04
CA ASN A 28 9.67 -0.42 -34.32
C ASN A 28 10.43 0.85 -34.75
N GLU A 29 11.76 0.87 -34.69
CA GLU A 29 12.58 1.46 -35.77
C GLU A 29 14.09 1.17 -35.64
N ALA A 30 14.67 0.66 -36.73
CA ALA A 30 16.08 0.77 -37.07
C ALA A 30 16.16 0.78 -38.60
N PRO A 31 16.62 1.88 -39.25
CA PRO A 31 16.43 2.05 -40.69
C PRO A 31 17.39 1.18 -41.50
N VAL A 32 16.83 0.31 -42.35
CA VAL A 32 17.57 -0.36 -43.44
C VAL A 32 17.55 0.56 -44.66
N VAL A 33 18.74 0.86 -45.19
CA VAL A 33 18.90 1.68 -46.40
C VAL A 33 18.36 0.92 -47.62
N VAL A 34 17.49 1.56 -48.39
CA VAL A 34 17.05 1.10 -49.71
C VAL A 34 17.49 2.11 -50.76
N VAL A 35 18.14 1.62 -51.82
CA VAL A 35 18.52 2.38 -53.02
C VAL A 35 17.69 1.86 -54.20
N GLU A 36 17.43 2.72 -55.18
CA GLU A 36 16.54 2.50 -56.31
C GLU A 36 16.80 1.21 -57.13
N LYS A 37 15.74 0.57 -57.66
CA LYS A 37 15.28 0.86 -59.04
C LYS A 37 13.90 0.30 -59.40
N ARG A 38 13.38 0.79 -60.53
CA ARG A 38 12.10 0.43 -61.18
C ARG A 38 12.20 -0.90 -61.94
N ASP A 39 11.08 -1.58 -62.17
CA ASP A 39 10.35 -1.46 -63.46
C ASP A 39 8.93 -2.10 -63.38
N SER A 40 8.28 -2.38 -64.51
CA SER A 40 6.83 -2.18 -64.71
C SER A 40 6.02 -3.40 -65.20
N SER A 41 4.71 -3.19 -65.49
CA SER A 41 3.69 -4.08 -66.11
C SER A 41 2.78 -4.88 -65.15
N ALA A 42 1.55 -5.34 -65.51
CA ALA A 42 0.51 -4.83 -66.44
C ALA A 42 -0.80 -5.68 -66.29
N ASN A 43 -1.92 -5.22 -66.88
CA ASN A 43 -3.23 -5.92 -67.03
C ASN A 43 -4.03 -6.15 -65.71
N SER A 44 -5.34 -5.86 -65.56
CA SER A 44 -6.59 -6.12 -66.35
C SER A 44 -7.22 -7.51 -66.04
N THR A 45 -8.54 -7.75 -66.08
CA THR A 45 -9.66 -6.95 -66.66
C THR A 45 -11.01 -7.22 -65.95
N GLU A 46 -12.02 -6.40 -66.28
CA GLU A 46 -13.48 -6.72 -66.35
C GLU A 46 -14.40 -6.76 -65.09
N THR A 47 -15.66 -6.41 -65.39
CA THR A 47 -16.86 -6.15 -64.55
C THR A 47 -18.00 -7.09 -65.05
N PRO A 48 -19.35 -6.86 -64.93
CA PRO A 48 -20.19 -5.93 -64.14
C PRO A 48 -21.42 -6.62 -63.46
N ILE A 49 -22.40 -5.86 -62.93
CA ILE A 49 -23.85 -5.85 -63.34
C ILE A 49 -24.70 -4.87 -62.45
N GLU A 50 -25.84 -4.41 -62.99
CA GLU A 50 -26.74 -3.31 -62.52
C GLU A 50 -27.63 -3.64 -61.27
N GLY A 51 -28.50 -2.77 -60.71
CA GLY A 51 -28.97 -1.37 -60.98
C GLY A 51 -29.86 -0.84 -59.81
N ASP A 52 -29.94 0.46 -59.49
CA ASP A 52 -30.88 1.53 -59.99
C ASP A 52 -32.39 1.24 -59.68
N GLN A 53 -33.28 2.07 -59.10
CA GLN A 53 -33.49 3.55 -59.03
C GLN A 53 -33.77 4.05 -57.58
N SER A 54 -33.75 5.34 -57.15
CA SER A 54 -34.17 6.68 -57.67
C SER A 54 -35.70 6.96 -57.63
N PRO A 55 -36.21 8.21 -57.46
CA PRO A 55 -35.59 9.52 -57.09
C PRO A 55 -36.38 10.35 -56.01
N ILE A 56 -35.94 11.60 -55.68
CA ILE A 56 -36.71 12.88 -55.81
C ILE A 56 -35.98 14.13 -55.22
N ILE A 57 -35.66 15.08 -56.13
CA ILE A 57 -35.67 16.57 -56.09
C ILE A 57 -35.31 17.34 -54.79
N GLY A 58 -34.34 18.27 -54.92
CA GLY A 58 -34.15 19.41 -54.00
C GLY A 58 -33.09 20.43 -54.47
N THR A 59 -33.48 21.45 -55.24
CA THR A 59 -32.58 22.48 -55.81
C THR A 59 -32.39 23.71 -54.92
N HIS A 60 -31.20 24.34 -54.91
CA HIS A 60 -31.09 25.79 -55.12
C HIS A 60 -29.70 26.29 -55.56
N GLN A 61 -29.73 27.11 -56.61
CA GLN A 61 -28.78 28.10 -57.16
C GLN A 61 -27.37 28.32 -56.58
N GLN A 62 -26.40 28.46 -57.49
CA GLN A 62 -25.14 29.17 -57.28
C GLN A 62 -25.34 30.70 -57.31
N THR A 63 -24.54 31.43 -56.53
CA THR A 63 -24.22 32.84 -56.77
C THR A 63 -22.71 33.06 -56.66
N THR A 64 -22.15 33.85 -57.56
CA THR A 64 -20.73 34.20 -57.61
C THR A 64 -20.49 35.57 -56.97
N SER A 65 -19.48 35.69 -56.12
CA SER A 65 -18.98 36.99 -55.63
C SER A 65 -17.47 36.91 -55.38
N ASP A 66 -16.73 37.93 -55.82
CA ASP A 66 -15.28 37.99 -55.71
C ASP A 66 -14.78 38.06 -54.26
N THR A 67 -13.60 37.48 -54.02
CA THR A 67 -12.96 37.43 -52.70
C THR A 67 -11.72 38.33 -52.65
N PRO A 68 -11.77 39.48 -51.97
CA PRO A 68 -10.57 40.27 -51.65
C PRO A 68 -9.70 39.53 -50.61
N GLN A 69 -8.38 39.73 -50.66
CA GLN A 69 -7.47 39.19 -49.64
C GLN A 69 -7.77 39.78 -48.25
N PRO A 70 -7.89 38.95 -47.19
CA PRO A 70 -7.95 39.44 -45.82
C PRO A 70 -6.57 40.00 -45.41
N GLN A 71 -6.52 41.25 -44.98
CA GLN A 71 -5.31 41.81 -44.36
C GLN A 71 -5.05 41.14 -43.01
N LYS A 72 -3.77 40.91 -42.66
CA LYS A 72 -3.38 40.36 -41.36
C LYS A 72 -3.88 41.26 -40.22
N PRO A 73 -4.67 40.75 -39.26
CA PRO A 73 -5.05 41.53 -38.09
C PRO A 73 -3.81 41.82 -37.23
N GLN A 74 -3.63 43.07 -36.82
CA GLN A 74 -2.57 43.44 -35.89
C GLN A 74 -2.89 42.87 -34.50
N SER A 75 -1.96 42.12 -33.93
CA SER A 75 -2.12 41.51 -32.60
C SER A 75 -2.17 42.57 -31.50
N ARG A 76 -3.38 42.98 -31.09
CA ARG A 76 -3.57 43.67 -29.82
C ARG A 76 -3.19 42.72 -28.67
N VAL A 77 -2.19 43.13 -27.88
CA VAL A 77 -1.86 42.46 -26.62
C VAL A 77 -3.03 42.66 -25.66
N ILE A 78 -3.78 41.60 -25.39
CA ILE A 78 -4.83 41.59 -24.36
C ILE A 78 -4.11 41.42 -23.01
N PRO A 79 -4.30 42.30 -22.02
CA PRO A 79 -3.70 42.12 -20.71
C PRO A 79 -4.23 40.83 -20.05
N PRO A 80 -3.43 40.11 -19.26
CA PRO A 80 -3.85 38.86 -18.65
C PRO A 80 -5.09 39.07 -17.79
N LYS A 81 -6.12 38.26 -18.04
CA LYS A 81 -7.36 38.27 -17.26
C LYS A 81 -7.00 37.97 -15.80
N PRO A 82 -7.45 38.78 -14.82
CA PRO A 82 -7.11 38.53 -13.42
C PRO A 82 -7.60 37.14 -12.99
N PRO A 83 -6.88 36.47 -12.08
CA PRO A 83 -7.25 35.13 -11.62
C PRO A 83 -8.67 35.15 -11.06
N ILE A 84 -9.54 34.31 -11.63
CA ILE A 84 -10.90 34.16 -11.14
C ILE A 84 -10.79 33.38 -9.84
N THR A 85 -10.87 34.08 -8.70
CA THR A 85 -11.10 33.42 -7.42
C THR A 85 -12.39 32.63 -7.51
N PRO A 86 -12.41 31.34 -7.11
CA PRO A 86 -13.65 30.58 -7.07
C PRO A 86 -14.65 31.31 -6.14
N PRO A 87 -15.95 31.34 -6.49
CA PRO A 87 -16.93 31.92 -5.59
C PRO A 87 -16.90 31.17 -4.24
N PRO A 88 -17.11 31.86 -3.11
CA PRO A 88 -17.16 31.18 -1.81
C PRO A 88 -18.25 30.09 -1.84
N PRO A 89 -18.02 28.93 -1.19
CA PRO A 89 -18.98 27.84 -1.21
C PRO A 89 -20.35 28.33 -0.70
N PRO A 90 -21.46 27.83 -1.29
CA PRO A 90 -22.79 28.23 -0.85
C PRO A 90 -22.98 27.89 0.63
N PRO A 91 -23.65 28.73 1.42
CA PRO A 91 -23.80 28.52 2.85
C PRO A 91 -24.54 27.19 3.11
N GLU A 92 -23.91 26.30 3.86
CA GLU A 92 -24.47 24.99 4.25
C GLU A 92 -25.91 25.12 4.75
N SER A 93 -26.79 24.25 4.28
CA SER A 93 -28.20 24.30 4.62
C SER A 93 -28.48 23.93 6.09
N PRO A 94 -29.62 24.33 6.67
CA PRO A 94 -30.00 23.94 8.04
C PRO A 94 -30.12 22.42 8.24
N GLU A 95 -30.42 21.67 7.17
CA GLU A 95 -30.42 20.22 7.15
C GLU A 95 -29.01 19.66 7.24
N GLU A 96 -28.07 20.14 6.40
CA GLU A 96 -26.68 19.67 6.41
C GLU A 96 -25.98 19.98 7.74
N LYS A 97 -26.17 21.20 8.28
CA LYS A 97 -25.67 21.56 9.63
C LYS A 97 -26.26 20.70 10.75
N ALA A 98 -27.45 20.13 10.56
CA ALA A 98 -28.03 19.20 11.52
C ALA A 98 -27.55 17.75 11.27
N TRP A 99 -27.21 17.40 10.03
CA TRP A 99 -26.63 16.10 9.68
C TRP A 99 -25.21 15.97 10.26
N GLN A 100 -24.38 17.01 10.10
CA GLN A 100 -23.03 17.06 10.69
C GLN A 100 -23.07 16.99 12.23
N ARG A 101 -24.11 17.55 12.88
CA ARG A 101 -24.34 17.37 14.33
C ARG A 101 -24.74 15.94 14.69
N ALA A 102 -25.55 15.27 13.88
CA ALA A 102 -25.92 13.88 14.12
C ALA A 102 -24.72 12.94 13.94
N LEU A 103 -23.88 13.18 12.93
CA LEU A 103 -22.60 12.50 12.75
C LEU A 103 -21.66 12.72 13.94
N GLY A 104 -21.41 13.97 14.34
CA GLY A 104 -20.53 14.30 15.46
C GLY A 104 -21.05 13.85 16.84
N ALA A 105 -22.36 13.69 17.01
CA ALA A 105 -22.94 13.05 18.19
C ALA A 105 -22.80 11.51 18.15
N GLY A 106 -22.70 10.92 16.95
CA GLY A 106 -22.31 9.53 16.75
C GLY A 106 -23.21 8.49 17.40
N SER A 107 -24.49 8.80 17.68
CA SER A 107 -25.43 7.93 18.39
C SER A 107 -26.68 7.59 17.56
N ILE A 108 -27.31 6.46 17.87
CA ILE A 108 -28.48 5.96 17.13
C ILE A 108 -29.70 6.85 17.39
N GLU A 109 -29.81 7.40 18.60
CA GLU A 109 -30.81 8.38 19.00
C GLU A 109 -30.66 9.66 18.19
N ALA A 110 -29.43 10.15 17.97
CA ALA A 110 -29.16 11.34 17.17
C ALA A 110 -29.56 11.15 15.69
N PHE A 111 -29.25 9.99 15.09
CA PHE A 111 -29.69 9.68 13.73
C PHE A 111 -31.21 9.47 13.63
N THR A 112 -31.84 8.86 14.66
CA THR A 112 -33.29 8.63 14.71
C THR A 112 -34.06 9.95 14.88
N GLU A 113 -33.60 10.85 15.76
CA GLU A 113 -34.17 12.19 15.88
C GLU A 113 -33.97 13.00 14.60
N PHE A 114 -32.80 12.92 13.98
CA PHE A 114 -32.54 13.58 12.71
C PHE A 114 -33.48 13.06 11.61
N GLU A 115 -33.70 11.74 11.50
CA GLU A 115 -34.68 11.18 10.56
C GLU A 115 -36.10 11.72 10.84
N ARG A 116 -36.54 11.66 12.10
CA ARG A 116 -37.85 12.16 12.54
C ARG A 116 -38.04 13.63 12.18
N LYS A 117 -37.01 14.46 12.41
CA LYS A 117 -37.04 15.91 12.15
C LYS A 117 -37.06 16.24 10.66
N TYR A 118 -36.30 15.51 9.84
CA TYR A 118 -36.17 15.76 8.40
C TYR A 118 -36.95 14.76 7.53
N ALA A 119 -38.00 14.16 8.09
CA ALA A 119 -38.80 13.08 7.49
C ALA A 119 -39.43 13.41 6.12
N LYS A 120 -39.46 14.68 5.70
CA LYS A 120 -39.88 15.07 4.34
C LYS A 120 -38.79 14.83 3.29
N SER A 121 -37.51 15.01 3.62
CA SER A 121 -36.42 14.75 2.67
C SER A 121 -36.24 13.25 2.43
N ARG A 122 -36.17 12.82 1.18
CA ARG A 122 -35.89 11.42 0.82
C ARG A 122 -34.41 11.08 1.02
N GLU A 123 -33.52 12.04 0.74
CA GLU A 123 -32.08 11.85 0.83
C GLU A 123 -31.59 11.80 2.28
N TYR A 124 -31.96 12.79 3.11
CA TYR A 124 -31.53 12.83 4.50
C TYR A 124 -32.07 11.66 5.33
N ARG A 125 -33.29 11.17 5.05
CA ARG A 125 -33.76 9.90 5.61
C ARG A 125 -32.90 8.70 5.18
N LYS A 126 -32.50 8.63 3.90
CA LYS A 126 -31.62 7.56 3.41
C LYS A 126 -30.22 7.62 4.03
N LYS A 127 -29.67 8.82 4.28
CA LYS A 127 -28.42 9.02 5.04
C LYS A 127 -28.58 8.51 6.48
N ALA A 128 -29.61 8.96 7.20
CA ALA A 128 -29.85 8.57 8.60
C ALA A 128 -30.06 7.05 8.78
N ARG A 129 -30.92 6.43 7.96
CA ARG A 129 -31.18 4.98 8.02
C ARG A 129 -29.93 4.14 7.76
N ARG A 130 -29.01 4.60 6.90
CA ARG A 130 -27.74 3.92 6.66
C ARG A 130 -26.91 3.85 7.94
N GLU A 131 -26.72 4.96 8.63
CA GLU A 131 -25.88 4.98 9.85
C GLU A 131 -26.55 4.27 11.04
N ILE A 132 -27.89 4.25 11.12
CA ILE A 132 -28.62 3.41 12.08
C ILE A 132 -28.36 1.92 11.76
N VAL A 133 -28.69 1.46 10.55
CA VAL A 133 -28.62 0.04 10.20
C VAL A 133 -27.17 -0.49 10.11
N ARG A 134 -26.17 0.39 9.90
CA ARG A 134 -24.75 0.05 10.05
C ARG A 134 -24.39 -0.45 11.45
N ARG A 135 -25.17 -0.08 12.47
CA ARG A 135 -24.92 -0.34 13.90
C ARG A 135 -25.84 -1.42 14.47
N THR A 136 -26.09 -2.49 13.71
CA THR A 136 -26.94 -3.62 14.14
C THR A 136 -26.51 -4.16 15.52
N GLU A 137 -27.43 -4.10 16.49
CA GLU A 137 -27.26 -4.68 17.82
C GLU A 137 -28.04 -6.00 17.89
N ILE A 138 -27.46 -7.03 18.50
CA ILE A 138 -28.10 -8.34 18.68
C ILE A 138 -28.15 -8.68 20.16
N LYS A 139 -29.35 -8.86 20.72
CA LYS A 139 -29.57 -9.26 22.11
C LYS A 139 -30.30 -10.60 22.16
N ILE A 140 -29.56 -11.68 22.38
CA ILE A 140 -30.14 -12.99 22.71
C ILE A 140 -30.76 -12.86 24.12
N GLU A 141 -32.08 -12.88 24.22
CA GLU A 141 -32.75 -12.68 25.52
C GLU A 141 -32.70 -13.94 26.38
N SER A 142 -33.11 -15.07 25.82
CA SER A 142 -33.01 -16.38 26.45
C SER A 142 -33.31 -17.52 25.46
N GLN A 143 -32.95 -18.74 25.85
CA GLN A 143 -33.56 -19.95 25.32
C GLN A 143 -34.98 -20.07 25.91
N ASP A 144 -36.01 -20.12 25.06
CA ASP A 144 -37.38 -20.37 25.49
C ASP A 144 -37.52 -21.84 25.89
N LYS A 145 -37.51 -22.08 27.19
CA LYS A 145 -37.64 -23.41 27.81
C LYS A 145 -39.02 -24.05 27.65
N ARG A 146 -40.02 -23.33 27.13
CA ARG A 146 -41.37 -23.85 26.83
C ARG A 146 -41.52 -24.20 25.36
N ALA A 147 -41.02 -23.34 24.46
CA ALA A 147 -41.04 -23.59 23.02
C ALA A 147 -39.93 -24.55 22.55
N GLY A 148 -38.90 -24.78 23.37
CA GLY A 148 -37.72 -25.55 22.96
C GLY A 148 -36.83 -24.78 21.99
N GLY A 149 -36.83 -23.44 22.04
CA GLY A 149 -36.28 -22.58 21.00
C GLY A 149 -35.47 -21.41 21.54
N TYR A 150 -35.17 -20.44 20.67
CA TYR A 150 -34.50 -19.18 21.00
C TYR A 150 -35.38 -17.98 20.64
N LYS A 151 -35.40 -16.97 21.52
CA LYS A 151 -35.90 -15.62 21.23
C LYS A 151 -34.72 -14.66 21.21
N VAL A 152 -34.50 -13.99 20.09
CA VAL A 152 -33.41 -13.01 19.92
C VAL A 152 -33.97 -11.69 19.42
N ASP A 153 -33.73 -10.63 20.19
CA ASP A 153 -34.13 -9.30 19.82
C ASP A 153 -33.03 -8.66 18.98
N LEU A 154 -33.40 -8.31 17.75
CA LEU A 154 -32.58 -7.60 16.78
C LEU A 154 -32.92 -6.11 16.88
N LYS A 155 -31.89 -5.29 16.98
CA LYS A 155 -31.98 -3.82 17.00
C LYS A 155 -31.18 -3.24 15.84
N ASN A 156 -31.57 -2.05 15.42
CA ASN A 156 -30.94 -1.30 14.34
C ASN A 156 -30.95 -2.14 13.04
N VAL A 157 -32.12 -2.71 12.76
CA VAL A 157 -32.49 -3.49 11.55
C VAL A 157 -33.73 -2.86 10.91
N LEU A 158 -33.90 -2.98 9.60
CA LEU A 158 -35.08 -2.42 8.90
C LEU A 158 -35.63 -3.29 7.78
N GLY A 159 -34.82 -4.17 7.18
CA GLY A 159 -35.24 -5.08 6.10
C GLY A 159 -34.75 -6.50 6.30
N VAL A 160 -34.58 -6.92 7.55
CA VAL A 160 -34.05 -8.23 7.95
C VAL A 160 -35.01 -9.38 7.65
N LYS A 161 -34.47 -10.47 7.11
CA LYS A 161 -35.13 -11.75 6.80
C LYS A 161 -34.23 -12.91 7.19
N VAL A 162 -34.78 -14.10 7.39
CA VAL A 162 -33.98 -15.33 7.44
C VAL A 162 -33.58 -15.71 6.01
N ALA A 163 -32.29 -16.01 5.82
CA ALA A 163 -31.72 -16.53 4.59
C ALA A 163 -31.45 -18.05 4.66
N GLY A 164 -31.25 -18.59 5.86
CA GLY A 164 -31.12 -20.04 6.10
C GLY A 164 -30.70 -20.36 7.54
N VAL A 165 -30.62 -21.65 7.86
CA VAL A 165 -30.10 -22.18 9.12
C VAL A 165 -28.99 -23.18 8.79
N VAL A 166 -27.84 -23.09 9.47
CA VAL A 166 -26.66 -23.94 9.20
C VAL A 166 -26.13 -24.54 10.51
N PRO A 167 -25.86 -25.85 10.59
CA PRO A 167 -26.13 -26.87 9.57
C PRO A 167 -27.61 -26.99 9.24
N ASP A 168 -27.91 -27.44 8.02
CA ASP A 168 -29.28 -27.71 7.61
C ASP A 168 -29.87 -28.79 8.52
N THR A 169 -30.92 -28.41 9.23
CA THR A 169 -31.49 -29.12 10.37
C THR A 169 -32.99 -28.83 10.41
N ALA A 170 -33.76 -29.65 11.12
CA ALA A 170 -35.20 -29.43 11.28
C ALA A 170 -35.57 -28.14 12.07
N ALA A 171 -34.60 -27.31 12.44
CA ALA A 171 -34.82 -26.06 13.14
C ALA A 171 -35.38 -24.98 12.21
N VAL A 172 -36.51 -24.37 12.59
CA VAL A 172 -37.18 -23.34 11.80
C VAL A 172 -36.91 -21.97 12.42
N ALA A 173 -36.35 -21.05 11.64
CA ALA A 173 -36.08 -19.68 12.05
C ALA A 173 -37.00 -18.69 11.32
N ASP A 174 -37.56 -17.72 12.03
CA ASP A 174 -38.58 -16.79 11.53
C ASP A 174 -38.44 -15.38 12.15
N ILE A 175 -38.66 -14.33 11.35
CA ILE A 175 -38.60 -12.94 11.79
C ILE A 175 -40.02 -12.43 12.07
N ARG A 176 -40.30 -12.15 13.34
CA ARG A 176 -41.56 -11.58 13.82
C ARG A 176 -41.32 -10.18 14.39
N ASP A 177 -42.40 -9.45 14.69
CA ASP A 177 -42.37 -8.19 15.43
C ASP A 177 -41.47 -7.07 14.83
N LEU A 178 -41.31 -7.04 13.50
CA LEU A 178 -40.52 -6.03 12.78
C LEU A 178 -41.18 -4.63 12.83
N ASP A 179 -40.71 -3.78 13.73
CA ASP A 179 -41.07 -2.36 13.82
C ASP A 179 -40.02 -1.48 13.15
N THR A 180 -40.29 -1.10 11.90
CA THR A 180 -39.40 -0.25 11.08
C THR A 180 -39.30 1.20 11.56
N ASN A 181 -40.05 1.61 12.60
CA ASN A 181 -39.95 2.94 13.20
C ASN A 181 -39.07 2.93 14.47
N LYS A 182 -38.98 1.78 15.15
CA LYS A 182 -38.03 1.53 16.25
C LYS A 182 -36.74 0.83 15.80
N PHE A 183 -36.68 0.39 14.54
CA PHE A 183 -35.59 -0.42 13.98
C PHE A 183 -35.39 -1.75 14.72
N THR A 184 -36.47 -2.35 15.23
CA THR A 184 -36.43 -3.59 16.02
C THR A 184 -37.15 -4.73 15.32
N ALA A 185 -36.67 -5.96 15.51
CA ALA A 185 -37.37 -7.19 15.14
C ALA A 185 -37.06 -8.29 16.15
N THR A 186 -37.90 -9.32 16.24
CA THR A 186 -37.64 -10.50 17.06
C THR A 186 -37.46 -11.72 16.18
N LEU A 187 -36.28 -12.32 16.20
CA LEU A 187 -36.05 -13.64 15.62
C LEU A 187 -36.53 -14.72 16.60
N TYR A 188 -37.45 -15.56 16.15
CA TYR A 188 -37.84 -16.79 16.82
C TYR A 188 -37.19 -17.96 16.09
N VAL A 189 -36.66 -18.93 16.85
CA VAL A 189 -36.05 -20.14 16.29
C VAL A 189 -36.52 -21.36 17.06
N GLU A 190 -37.31 -22.19 16.40
CA GLU A 190 -37.99 -23.35 16.97
C GLU A 190 -37.13 -24.61 16.69
N MET A 191 -36.69 -25.32 17.73
CA MET A 191 -35.82 -26.51 17.61
C MET A 191 -36.62 -27.79 17.91
N PRO A 192 -36.93 -28.64 16.91
CA PRO A 192 -37.55 -29.94 17.18
C PRO A 192 -36.71 -30.81 18.11
N PRO A 193 -37.33 -31.68 18.94
CA PRO A 193 -36.61 -32.59 19.82
C PRO A 193 -35.56 -33.43 19.07
N GLY A 194 -34.32 -33.42 19.56
CA GLY A 194 -33.18 -34.10 18.92
C GLY A 194 -32.38 -33.25 17.93
N SER A 195 -32.82 -32.02 17.60
CA SER A 195 -32.04 -31.09 16.77
C SER A 195 -30.69 -30.73 17.41
N GLN A 196 -29.67 -30.52 16.58
CA GLN A 196 -28.36 -30.06 17.05
C GLN A 196 -28.48 -28.67 17.68
N ARG A 197 -27.88 -28.47 18.86
CA ARG A 197 -28.00 -27.22 19.65
C ARG A 197 -27.11 -26.08 19.18
N ASN A 198 -26.40 -26.27 18.07
CA ASN A 198 -25.34 -25.40 17.58
C ASN A 198 -25.72 -24.99 16.15
N ILE A 199 -26.55 -23.95 16.00
CA ILE A 199 -27.01 -23.50 14.68
C ILE A 199 -26.66 -22.03 14.45
N THR A 200 -26.05 -21.74 13.30
CA THR A 200 -25.89 -20.40 12.78
C THR A 200 -27.09 -20.07 11.89
N VAL A 201 -27.98 -19.23 12.39
CA VAL A 201 -29.02 -18.62 11.56
C VAL A 201 -28.36 -17.54 10.70
N GLN A 202 -28.51 -17.67 9.39
CA GLN A 202 -28.11 -16.64 8.44
C GLN A 202 -29.28 -15.68 8.26
N LEU A 203 -29.07 -14.41 8.55
CA LEU A 203 -30.03 -13.34 8.28
C LEU A 203 -29.52 -12.44 7.15
N TYR A 204 -30.44 -11.84 6.42
CA TYR A 204 -30.17 -10.88 5.35
C TYR A 204 -30.98 -9.60 5.59
N ASP A 205 -30.32 -8.47 5.86
CA ASP A 205 -30.97 -7.16 5.88
C ASP A 205 -30.82 -6.46 4.52
N SER A 206 -31.92 -6.49 3.78
CA SER A 206 -32.08 -5.87 2.45
C SER A 206 -31.90 -4.34 2.38
N THR A 207 -31.71 -3.67 3.51
CA THR A 207 -31.51 -2.20 3.58
C THR A 207 -30.04 -1.79 3.71
N LYS A 208 -29.14 -2.76 3.91
CA LYS A 208 -27.69 -2.56 3.86
C LYS A 208 -27.22 -2.53 2.41
N TYR A 209 -26.43 -1.51 2.06
CA TYR A 209 -26.04 -1.21 0.68
C TYR A 209 -24.83 -2.02 0.18
N GLU A 210 -24.01 -2.52 1.09
CA GLU A 210 -22.85 -3.37 0.76
C GLU A 210 -23.22 -4.85 0.91
N PRO A 211 -22.94 -5.71 -0.10
CA PRO A 211 -23.37 -7.11 -0.11
C PRO A 211 -22.93 -7.91 1.12
N ASP A 212 -21.70 -7.74 1.58
CA ASP A 212 -21.17 -8.52 2.71
C ASP A 212 -21.78 -8.08 4.04
N HIS A 213 -21.95 -6.77 4.24
CA HIS A 213 -22.63 -6.24 5.43
C HIS A 213 -24.12 -6.62 5.50
N SER A 214 -24.76 -6.92 4.37
CA SER A 214 -26.16 -7.37 4.33
C SER A 214 -26.39 -8.69 5.07
N ARG A 215 -25.36 -9.57 5.16
CA ARG A 215 -25.45 -10.87 5.82
C ARG A 215 -25.05 -10.77 7.29
N ILE A 216 -25.87 -11.32 8.17
CA ILE A 216 -25.65 -11.38 9.61
C ILE A 216 -25.68 -12.85 10.01
N PHE A 217 -24.59 -13.34 10.62
CA PHE A 217 -24.45 -14.73 11.05
C PHE A 217 -24.67 -14.81 12.57
N LEU A 218 -25.74 -15.48 12.99
CA LEU A 218 -26.16 -15.55 14.38
C LEU A 218 -26.10 -17.00 14.90
N SER A 219 -25.00 -17.33 15.58
CA SER A 219 -24.78 -18.65 16.18
C SER A 219 -25.49 -18.78 17.52
N LEU A 220 -26.53 -19.61 17.56
CA LEU A 220 -27.35 -19.96 18.72
C LEU A 220 -26.86 -21.27 19.34
N GLY A 221 -26.93 -21.35 20.67
CA GLY A 221 -26.40 -22.46 21.48
C GLY A 221 -25.79 -21.98 22.80
N ASP A 222 -25.44 -22.92 23.69
CA ASP A 222 -24.49 -22.68 24.81
C ASP A 222 -23.07 -22.60 24.22
N ASN A 223 -22.86 -21.71 23.25
CA ASN A 223 -21.73 -21.80 22.35
C ASN A 223 -20.42 -21.52 23.09
N LEU A 224 -19.50 -22.48 23.00
CA LEU A 224 -18.14 -22.36 23.49
C LEU A 224 -17.53 -21.06 22.95
N ASP A 225 -17.18 -20.17 23.86
CA ASP A 225 -16.75 -18.80 23.61
C ASP A 225 -15.29 -18.67 24.11
N PRO A 226 -14.32 -19.19 23.34
CA PRO A 226 -12.92 -19.23 23.72
C PRO A 226 -12.26 -17.88 23.49
N GLN A 227 -11.80 -17.26 24.57
CA GLN A 227 -10.92 -16.09 24.50
C GLN A 227 -9.47 -16.55 24.56
N VAL A 228 -8.66 -16.09 23.60
CA VAL A 228 -7.23 -16.43 23.52
C VAL A 228 -6.43 -15.15 23.70
N ASP A 229 -5.80 -15.03 24.86
CA ASP A 229 -4.97 -13.87 25.19
C ASP A 229 -3.54 -14.15 24.73
N ILE A 230 -3.08 -13.40 23.74
CA ILE A 230 -1.72 -13.49 23.18
C ILE A 230 -0.81 -12.53 23.96
N ASN A 231 0.38 -12.98 24.33
CA ASN A 231 1.42 -12.12 24.88
C ASN A 231 2.07 -11.31 23.74
N GLU A 232 1.92 -9.99 23.78
CA GLU A 232 2.36 -9.05 22.74
C GLU A 232 3.87 -9.18 22.44
N ASP A 233 4.71 -9.32 23.48
CA ASP A 233 6.18 -9.40 23.36
C ASP A 233 6.69 -10.63 22.60
N SER A 234 5.88 -11.70 22.53
CA SER A 234 6.32 -13.03 22.07
C SER A 234 5.40 -13.68 21.06
N THR A 235 4.25 -13.07 20.73
CA THR A 235 3.17 -13.66 19.90
C THR A 235 2.66 -15.03 20.40
N ALA A 236 3.00 -15.41 21.63
CA ALA A 236 2.66 -16.71 22.23
C ALA A 236 1.33 -16.66 22.99
N ILE A 237 0.64 -17.79 23.10
CA ILE A 237 -0.68 -17.88 23.71
C ILE A 237 -0.53 -17.96 25.25
N SER A 238 -0.70 -16.82 25.94
CA SER A 238 -0.54 -16.78 27.40
C SER A 238 -1.56 -17.68 28.13
N LYS A 239 -2.80 -17.74 27.61
CA LYS A 239 -3.88 -18.59 28.08
C LYS A 239 -5.02 -18.66 27.05
N ILE A 240 -5.84 -19.70 27.16
CA ILE A 240 -7.15 -19.84 26.54
C ILE A 240 -8.19 -19.89 27.66
N ALA A 241 -9.16 -18.99 27.66
CA ALA A 241 -10.27 -18.97 28.62
C ALA A 241 -11.57 -19.42 27.91
N PHE A 242 -12.07 -20.58 28.28
CA PHE A 242 -13.30 -21.17 27.74
C PHE A 242 -14.50 -20.60 28.49
N ARG A 243 -15.32 -19.78 27.82
CA ARG A 243 -16.60 -19.30 28.35
C ARG A 243 -17.75 -20.15 27.79
N LYS A 244 -18.84 -20.28 28.55
CA LYS A 244 -20.15 -20.89 28.19
C LYS A 244 -20.17 -22.40 27.84
N GLY A 245 -19.09 -22.98 27.33
CA GLY A 245 -18.98 -24.42 27.06
C GLY A 245 -18.92 -25.30 28.30
N LYS A 246 -18.77 -26.61 28.10
CA LYS A 246 -18.75 -27.64 29.15
C LYS A 246 -17.56 -28.61 28.97
N PRO A 247 -16.70 -28.80 29.99
CA PRO A 247 -15.53 -29.65 29.89
C PRO A 247 -15.87 -31.15 29.68
N PRO A 248 -14.94 -31.97 29.15
CA PRO A 248 -13.57 -31.61 28.76
C PRO A 248 -13.49 -30.75 27.48
N TYR A 249 -12.63 -29.73 27.52
CA TYR A 249 -12.25 -28.90 26.38
C TYR A 249 -11.08 -29.53 25.64
N LYS A 250 -11.08 -29.47 24.31
CA LYS A 250 -10.02 -30.02 23.45
C LYS A 250 -9.45 -28.91 22.59
N VAL A 251 -8.12 -28.77 22.57
CA VAL A 251 -7.42 -27.76 21.78
C VAL A 251 -6.57 -28.47 20.74
N TYR A 252 -6.92 -28.28 19.46
CA TYR A 252 -6.24 -28.84 18.30
C TYR A 252 -5.42 -27.76 17.62
N PHE A 253 -4.11 -27.98 17.50
CA PHE A 253 -3.19 -27.11 16.76
C PHE A 253 -2.95 -27.72 15.38
N ILE A 254 -3.32 -26.97 14.33
CA ILE A 254 -3.38 -27.45 12.95
C ILE A 254 -2.49 -26.57 12.06
N LYS A 255 -1.57 -27.19 11.32
CA LYS A 255 -0.68 -26.53 10.37
C LYS A 255 -0.71 -27.30 9.06
N ASP A 256 -0.81 -26.60 7.93
CA ASP A 256 -0.84 -27.22 6.59
C ASP A 256 -1.90 -28.34 6.46
N GLN A 257 -3.07 -28.13 7.09
CA GLN A 257 -4.18 -29.08 7.29
C GLN A 257 -3.88 -30.32 8.17
N VAL A 258 -2.66 -30.49 8.66
CA VAL A 258 -2.26 -31.57 9.58
C VAL A 258 -2.44 -31.13 11.04
N ILE A 259 -3.07 -31.99 11.86
CA ILE A 259 -3.13 -31.79 13.32
C ILE A 259 -1.75 -32.11 13.90
N LEU A 260 -1.01 -31.09 14.33
CA LEU A 260 0.30 -31.25 14.98
C LEU A 260 0.17 -31.72 16.44
N LEU A 261 -0.88 -31.26 17.11
CA LEU A 261 -1.10 -31.52 18.53
C LEU A 261 -2.58 -31.44 18.90
N ARG A 262 -3.00 -32.32 19.81
CA ARG A 262 -4.24 -32.23 20.58
C ARG A 262 -3.88 -32.21 22.07
N GLU A 263 -4.38 -31.21 22.78
CA GLU A 263 -4.37 -31.13 24.25
C GLU A 263 -5.83 -31.20 24.74
N GLU A 264 -6.06 -31.68 25.97
CA GLU A 264 -7.41 -31.86 26.55
C GLU A 264 -7.42 -31.46 28.02
N THR A 265 -8.45 -30.74 28.46
CA THR A 265 -8.47 -30.08 29.78
C THR A 265 -9.89 -29.85 30.30
N ASP A 266 -10.09 -30.10 31.60
CA ASP A 266 -11.35 -29.77 32.30
C ASP A 266 -11.38 -28.33 32.84
N GLN A 267 -10.29 -27.57 32.68
CA GLN A 267 -10.15 -26.24 33.27
C GLN A 267 -10.72 -25.15 32.35
N ASN A 268 -11.62 -24.31 32.87
CA ASN A 268 -12.19 -23.16 32.16
C ASN A 268 -11.14 -22.09 31.75
N VAL A 269 -9.92 -22.18 32.26
CA VAL A 269 -8.75 -21.43 31.77
C VAL A 269 -7.60 -22.41 31.65
N TRP A 270 -6.96 -22.46 30.49
CA TRP A 270 -5.84 -23.34 30.18
C TRP A 270 -4.65 -22.53 29.68
N THR A 271 -3.48 -22.73 30.26
CA THR A 271 -2.22 -22.12 29.81
C THR A 271 -1.38 -23.19 29.11
N PRO A 272 -0.98 -22.99 27.84
CA PRO A 272 -0.09 -23.91 27.13
C PRO A 272 1.27 -24.05 27.84
N GLY A 273 1.65 -25.28 28.16
CA GLY A 273 2.99 -25.57 28.72
C GLY A 273 4.10 -25.46 27.66
N PRO A 274 5.39 -25.29 28.03
CA PRO A 274 6.49 -25.13 27.08
C PRO A 274 6.61 -26.25 26.03
N GLU A 275 6.25 -27.48 26.39
CA GLU A 275 6.26 -28.64 25.49
C GLU A 275 5.18 -28.54 24.38
N VAL A 276 4.12 -27.75 24.56
CA VAL A 276 3.11 -27.47 23.52
C VAL A 276 3.78 -26.76 22.34
N TYR A 277 4.47 -25.66 22.62
CA TYR A 277 5.18 -24.86 21.61
C TYR A 277 6.29 -25.66 20.92
N LYS A 278 7.06 -26.44 21.68
CA LYS A 278 8.13 -27.30 21.14
C LYS A 278 7.62 -28.37 20.15
N LYS A 279 6.39 -28.88 20.31
CA LYS A 279 5.76 -29.81 19.35
C LYS A 279 5.20 -29.10 18.12
N ILE A 280 4.64 -27.90 18.29
CA ILE A 280 4.02 -27.11 17.21
C ILE A 280 5.09 -26.50 16.28
N GLY A 281 6.21 -26.07 16.84
CA GLY A 281 7.26 -25.35 16.12
C GLY A 281 6.81 -23.95 15.68
N THR A 282 7.56 -23.36 14.75
CA THR A 282 7.29 -22.03 14.21
C THR A 282 6.45 -22.08 12.92
N GLY A 283 5.76 -20.98 12.63
CA GLY A 283 4.93 -20.81 11.43
C GLY A 283 3.56 -20.23 11.74
N GLU A 284 2.66 -20.30 10.77
CA GLU A 284 1.24 -20.03 10.95
C GLU A 284 0.51 -21.29 11.41
N ILE A 285 -0.31 -21.18 12.45
CA ILE A 285 -1.04 -22.30 13.05
C ILE A 285 -2.50 -21.91 13.27
N PHE A 286 -3.42 -22.75 12.81
CA PHE A 286 -4.84 -22.65 13.11
C PHE A 286 -5.15 -23.38 14.42
N ILE A 287 -6.11 -22.86 15.20
CA ILE A 287 -6.60 -23.58 16.38
C ILE A 287 -8.09 -23.91 16.22
N GLU A 288 -8.41 -25.19 16.37
CA GLU A 288 -9.77 -25.66 16.57
C GLU A 288 -9.95 -26.02 18.04
N ILE A 289 -11.05 -25.55 18.65
CA ILE A 289 -11.33 -25.72 20.07
C ILE A 289 -12.69 -26.41 20.21
N SER A 290 -12.72 -27.57 20.83
CA SER A 290 -13.96 -28.31 21.13
C SER A 290 -14.25 -28.25 22.63
N ASP A 291 -15.50 -28.53 22.98
CA ASP A 291 -15.89 -28.95 24.33
C ASP A 291 -16.52 -30.36 24.29
N ALA A 292 -17.23 -30.77 25.34
CA ALA A 292 -17.92 -32.05 25.38
C ALA A 292 -19.15 -32.16 24.43
N GLN A 293 -19.59 -31.05 23.82
CA GLN A 293 -20.85 -30.94 23.06
C GLN A 293 -20.69 -30.29 21.66
N GLN A 294 -19.56 -29.64 21.38
CA GLN A 294 -19.34 -28.80 20.19
C GLN A 294 -17.88 -28.83 19.69
N ASN A 295 -17.69 -28.51 18.40
CA ASN A 295 -16.42 -28.03 17.84
C ASN A 295 -16.58 -26.55 17.44
N VAL A 296 -15.59 -25.70 17.76
CA VAL A 296 -15.51 -24.29 17.37
C VAL A 296 -14.14 -24.00 16.76
N ARG A 297 -14.10 -23.76 15.45
CA ARG A 297 -12.86 -23.50 14.72
C ARG A 297 -12.52 -22.01 14.71
N LEU A 298 -11.43 -21.62 15.39
CA LEU A 298 -10.95 -20.23 15.40
C LEU A 298 -10.03 -19.97 14.20
N ALA A 299 -10.59 -19.48 13.11
CA ALA A 299 -9.83 -18.97 11.99
C ALA A 299 -9.37 -17.51 12.25
N ARG A 300 -8.12 -17.33 12.69
CA ARG A 300 -7.39 -16.06 12.57
C ARG A 300 -6.08 -16.32 11.82
N SER A 301 -6.03 -15.93 10.54
CA SER A 301 -4.95 -16.19 9.56
C SER A 301 -3.68 -15.35 9.78
N ASN A 302 -3.26 -15.20 11.05
CA ASN A 302 -2.15 -14.35 11.45
C ASN A 302 -1.50 -14.79 12.78
N TRP A 303 -1.82 -15.98 13.31
CA TRP A 303 -1.19 -16.51 14.52
C TRP A 303 0.18 -17.11 14.18
N ARG A 304 1.13 -16.20 13.89
CA ARG A 304 2.55 -16.52 13.78
C ARG A 304 3.09 -16.74 15.18
N LEU A 305 3.21 -18.00 15.60
CA LEU A 305 3.80 -18.33 16.89
C LEU A 305 5.32 -18.16 16.79
N ASN A 306 5.81 -16.96 17.10
CA ASN A 306 7.24 -16.63 17.03
C ASN A 306 7.97 -17.15 18.28
N ILE A 307 8.11 -18.48 18.37
CA ILE A 307 8.95 -19.11 19.40
C ILE A 307 10.36 -18.53 19.26
N PRO A 308 10.92 -17.85 20.27
CA PRO A 308 12.30 -17.44 20.22
C PRO A 308 13.17 -18.69 20.16
N GLU A 309 13.81 -18.93 19.02
CA GLU A 309 14.83 -19.97 18.90
C GLU A 309 15.84 -19.76 20.03
N LYS A 310 16.03 -20.80 20.84
CA LYS A 310 16.62 -20.69 22.18
C LYS A 310 18.07 -20.24 22.06
N GLN A 311 18.29 -18.91 22.12
CA GLN A 311 19.56 -18.27 21.79
C GLN A 311 20.72 -18.97 22.49
N ASP A 312 21.57 -19.61 21.69
CA ASP A 312 22.68 -20.38 22.22
C ASP A 312 23.63 -19.43 22.97
N PRO A 313 23.92 -19.68 24.27
CA PRO A 313 24.72 -18.75 25.08
C PRO A 313 26.16 -18.56 24.55
N ILE A 314 26.60 -19.48 23.68
CA ILE A 314 27.87 -19.42 22.94
C ILE A 314 27.88 -18.26 21.95
N LEU A 315 26.77 -17.99 21.25
CA LEU A 315 26.67 -16.89 20.28
C LEU A 315 26.73 -15.51 20.95
N PHE A 316 26.15 -15.37 22.15
CA PHE A 316 26.26 -14.14 22.94
C PHE A 316 27.71 -13.87 23.39
N TRP A 317 28.44 -14.92 23.78
CA TRP A 317 29.86 -14.83 24.12
C TRP A 317 30.74 -14.46 22.93
N LEU A 318 30.51 -15.07 21.76
CA LEU A 318 31.21 -14.74 20.52
C LEU A 318 30.90 -13.31 20.06
N GLY A 319 29.63 -12.88 20.11
CA GLY A 319 29.22 -11.51 19.79
C GLY A 319 29.90 -10.47 20.68
N GLY A 320 29.92 -10.70 22.00
CA GLY A 320 30.64 -9.83 22.94
C GLY A 320 32.14 -9.72 22.64
N LEU A 321 32.79 -10.85 22.31
CA LEU A 321 34.21 -10.89 21.97
C LEU A 321 34.50 -10.15 20.65
N VAL A 322 33.65 -10.29 19.64
CA VAL A 322 33.73 -9.54 18.37
C VAL A 322 33.55 -8.04 18.59
N VAL A 323 32.59 -7.61 19.41
CA VAL A 323 32.38 -6.19 19.74
C VAL A 323 33.61 -5.61 20.48
N VAL A 324 34.21 -6.35 21.41
CA VAL A 324 35.47 -5.94 22.07
C VAL A 324 36.62 -5.81 21.07
N LEU A 325 36.76 -6.74 20.12
CA LEU A 325 37.79 -6.65 19.07
C LEU A 325 37.55 -5.47 18.12
N ILE A 326 36.30 -5.17 17.74
CA ILE A 326 35.96 -4.00 16.92
C ILE A 326 36.24 -2.70 17.67
N LEU A 327 35.86 -2.61 18.96
CA LEU A 327 36.18 -1.45 19.79
C LEU A 327 37.69 -1.26 19.95
N ALA A 328 38.45 -2.33 20.15
CA ALA A 328 39.91 -2.27 20.15
C ALA A 328 40.45 -1.76 18.81
N ALA A 329 40.00 -2.32 17.68
CA ALA A 329 40.45 -1.94 16.34
C ALA A 329 40.11 -0.50 15.95
N VAL A 330 38.97 0.04 16.40
CA VAL A 330 38.49 1.39 16.01
C VAL A 330 38.91 2.49 16.99
N VAL A 331 38.98 2.19 18.30
CA VAL A 331 39.28 3.19 19.34
C VAL A 331 40.78 3.31 19.59
N TYR A 332 41.55 2.21 19.55
CA TYR A 332 42.99 2.25 19.80
C TYR A 332 43.77 3.14 18.81
N PRO A 333 43.47 3.16 17.48
CA PRO A 333 44.09 4.11 16.56
C PRO A 333 43.79 5.57 16.91
N LYS A 334 42.55 5.90 17.31
CA LYS A 334 42.15 7.27 17.69
C LYS A 334 42.85 7.74 18.97
N ILE A 335 43.03 6.86 19.97
CA ILE A 335 43.83 7.18 21.17
C ILE A 335 45.30 7.42 20.79
N ARG A 336 45.86 6.57 19.93
CA ARG A 336 47.25 6.70 19.44
C ARG A 336 47.47 7.96 18.59
N GLU A 337 46.47 8.37 17.81
CA GLU A 337 46.47 9.68 17.14
C GLU A 337 46.41 10.84 18.13
N SER A 338 45.55 10.78 19.16
CA SER A 338 45.44 11.83 20.16
C SER A 338 46.76 12.09 20.88
N GLN A 339 47.47 11.03 21.28
CA GLN A 339 48.83 11.13 21.82
C GLN A 339 49.83 11.75 20.83
N ARG A 340 49.77 11.37 19.54
CA ARG A 340 50.58 12.00 18.49
C ARG A 340 50.25 13.48 18.28
N ARG A 341 48.98 13.88 18.38
CA ARG A 341 48.55 15.30 18.29
C ARG A 341 49.08 16.10 19.47
N ASN A 342 48.96 15.61 20.70
CA ASN A 342 49.51 16.29 21.88
C ASN A 342 51.03 16.48 21.79
N ASN A 343 51.78 15.47 21.33
CA ASN A 343 53.22 15.59 21.14
C ASN A 343 53.59 16.61 20.03
N ARG A 344 52.83 16.66 18.92
CA ARG A 344 53.01 17.69 17.89
C ARG A 344 52.67 19.08 18.41
N ASN A 345 51.61 19.23 19.21
CA ASN A 345 51.21 20.52 19.80
C ASN A 345 52.28 21.04 20.77
N LYS A 346 52.88 20.16 21.59
CA LYS A 346 53.99 20.52 22.47
C LYS A 346 55.21 21.01 21.67
N PHE A 347 55.62 20.27 20.65
CA PHE A 347 56.73 20.65 19.76
C PHE A 347 56.47 21.98 19.01
N MET A 348 55.22 22.23 18.61
CA MET A 348 54.83 23.50 17.98
C MET A 348 54.84 24.67 18.96
N ALA A 349 54.50 24.45 20.24
CA ALA A 349 54.64 25.47 21.28
C ALA A 349 56.11 25.76 21.60
N GLU A 350 56.95 24.73 21.73
CA GLU A 350 58.41 24.87 21.89
C GLU A 350 59.03 25.64 20.71
N ARG A 351 58.65 25.33 19.46
CA ARG A 351 59.03 26.12 18.28
C ARG A 351 58.47 27.54 18.28
N LYS A 352 57.26 27.77 18.80
CA LYS A 352 56.67 29.11 18.85
C LYS A 352 57.45 30.01 19.79
N ASN A 353 57.74 29.54 21.01
CA ASN A 353 58.50 30.31 21.99
C ASN A 353 59.91 30.65 21.45
N SER A 354 60.61 29.67 20.86
CA SER A 354 61.92 29.89 20.23
C SER A 354 61.85 30.87 19.05
N TRP A 355 60.74 30.90 18.30
CA TRP A 355 60.52 31.90 17.25
C TRP A 355 60.22 33.30 17.82
N GLU A 356 59.49 33.41 18.92
CA GLU A 356 59.23 34.68 19.61
C GLU A 356 60.52 35.26 20.23
N GLU A 357 61.39 34.42 20.80
CA GLU A 357 62.73 34.82 21.25
C GLU A 357 63.61 35.31 20.09
N HIS A 358 63.66 34.57 18.97
CA HIS A 358 64.45 34.99 17.81
C HIS A 358 63.87 36.24 17.12
N MET A 359 62.55 36.39 17.07
CA MET A 359 61.92 37.63 16.59
C MET A 359 62.20 38.82 17.50
N LYS A 360 62.38 38.62 18.83
CA LYS A 360 62.82 39.66 19.75
C LYS A 360 64.28 40.06 19.46
N GLU A 361 65.18 39.10 19.30
CA GLU A 361 66.58 39.33 18.90
C GLU A 361 66.69 40.08 17.55
N VAL A 362 65.87 39.69 16.57
CA VAL A 362 65.79 40.34 15.25
C VAL A 362 65.21 41.76 15.36
N ASN A 363 64.23 42.00 16.22
CA ASN A 363 63.69 43.35 16.46
C ASN A 363 64.71 44.24 17.20
N GLU A 364 65.42 43.74 18.20
CA GLU A 364 66.48 44.49 18.90
C GLU A 364 67.61 44.88 17.92
N LYS A 365 68.03 43.96 17.04
CA LYS A 365 68.97 44.26 15.94
C LYS A 365 68.39 45.25 14.92
N LYS A 366 67.09 45.17 14.64
CA LYS A 366 66.40 46.09 13.73
C LYS A 366 66.28 47.49 14.33
N GLU A 367 66.06 47.62 15.64
CA GLU A 367 66.05 48.90 16.36
C GLU A 367 67.45 49.52 16.42
N GLN A 368 68.51 48.71 16.61
CA GLN A 368 69.89 49.16 16.44
C GLN A 368 70.17 49.69 15.02
N LEU A 369 69.78 48.94 13.98
CA LEU A 369 69.91 49.36 12.58
C LEU A 369 69.01 50.57 12.22
N ILE A 370 67.89 50.78 12.91
CA ILE A 370 67.04 51.96 12.75
C ILE A 370 67.63 53.17 13.47
N ALA A 371 68.27 53.01 14.63
CA ALA A 371 69.01 54.09 15.29
C ALA A 371 70.24 54.52 14.46
N GLU A 372 70.99 53.55 13.93
CA GLU A 372 72.10 53.77 13.00
C GLU A 372 71.63 54.42 11.68
N ARG A 373 70.46 54.03 11.16
CA ARG A 373 69.84 54.71 10.01
C ARG A 373 69.28 56.09 10.33
N ALA A 374 68.69 56.31 11.51
CA ALA A 374 68.19 57.63 11.89
C ALA A 374 69.34 58.64 11.96
N ALA A 375 70.48 58.23 12.53
CA ALA A 375 71.73 59.00 12.52
C ALA A 375 72.34 59.23 11.12
N SER A 376 71.83 58.57 10.06
CA SER A 376 72.22 58.81 8.66
C SER A 376 71.07 59.34 7.77
N ILE A 377 69.91 59.67 8.34
CA ILE A 377 68.71 60.15 7.61
C ILE A 377 68.33 61.59 7.98
N GLU A 378 69.01 62.22 8.94
CA GLU A 378 69.01 63.70 9.07
C GLU A 378 69.59 64.42 7.82
N GLU A 379 70.17 63.69 6.86
CA GLU A 379 70.65 64.22 5.56
C GLU A 379 69.64 64.13 4.38
N GLY A 380 68.41 63.60 4.55
CA GLY A 380 67.32 63.83 3.57
C GLY A 380 66.23 62.76 3.40
N GLY A 381 65.12 63.10 2.70
CA GLY A 381 64.02 62.17 2.36
C GLY A 381 62.93 62.78 1.45
N ASN A 382 61.92 61.97 1.03
CA ASN A 382 60.52 62.38 0.73
C ASN A 382 59.57 61.22 0.29
N GLU A 383 58.28 61.37 0.65
CA GLU A 383 56.96 61.00 0.06
C GLU A 383 56.68 59.76 -0.85
N PHE A 384 55.42 59.25 -0.78
CA PHE A 384 54.79 58.29 -1.73
C PHE A 384 53.23 58.34 -1.69
N ILE A 385 52.51 57.73 -2.65
CA ILE A 385 51.04 57.87 -2.91
C ILE A 385 50.30 56.50 -3.09
N GLU A 386 48.95 56.44 -2.99
CA GLU A 386 48.04 55.27 -2.89
C GLU A 386 46.86 55.26 -3.93
N GLU A 387 46.20 54.12 -4.23
CA GLU A 387 45.02 54.01 -5.15
C GLU A 387 43.97 52.88 -4.83
N LYS A 388 42.90 52.69 -5.65
CA LYS A 388 41.61 51.99 -5.31
C LYS A 388 41.01 50.99 -6.37
N PRO A 389 39.98 50.14 -6.04
CA PRO A 389 39.40 49.08 -6.90
C PRO A 389 37.87 49.15 -7.27
N ALA A 390 37.34 48.15 -8.02
CA ALA A 390 35.91 47.88 -8.40
C ALA A 390 35.67 46.35 -8.68
N GLY A 391 34.51 45.74 -9.04
CA GLY A 391 33.13 46.16 -9.42
C GLY A 391 32.18 44.94 -9.70
N GLU A 392 30.95 45.11 -10.23
CA GLU A 392 29.84 44.09 -10.26
C GLU A 392 29.32 43.61 -11.65
N ARG A 393 28.39 42.61 -11.71
CA ARG A 393 27.60 42.15 -12.90
C ARG A 393 26.18 41.61 -12.57
N LYS A 394 25.31 41.43 -13.59
CA LYS A 394 23.87 41.01 -13.52
C LYS A 394 23.51 39.81 -14.43
N ALA A 395 22.26 39.31 -14.37
CA ALA A 395 21.75 38.13 -15.10
C ALA A 395 20.30 38.27 -15.63
N GLU A 396 19.84 37.34 -16.48
CA GLU A 396 18.53 37.34 -17.18
C GLU A 396 17.73 36.03 -16.99
N LYS A 397 16.49 35.94 -17.52
CA LYS A 397 15.56 34.79 -17.41
C LYS A 397 14.93 34.39 -18.75
N GLY A 398 14.66 33.09 -18.93
CA GLY A 398 13.81 32.54 -19.99
C GLY A 398 13.08 31.28 -19.52
N VAL A 399 11.88 31.01 -20.05
CA VAL A 399 11.06 29.83 -19.68
C VAL A 399 11.39 28.67 -20.63
N GLY A 400 12.05 27.63 -20.10
CA GLY A 400 12.45 26.46 -20.88
C GLY A 400 11.56 25.24 -20.64
N GLY A 401 11.13 24.57 -21.72
CA GLY A 401 10.67 23.19 -21.64
C GLY A 401 11.85 22.26 -21.31
N ILE A 402 11.63 21.27 -20.44
CA ILE A 402 12.69 20.39 -19.93
C ILE A 402 13.14 19.42 -21.04
N LYS A 403 14.18 19.81 -21.78
CA LYS A 403 14.87 18.92 -22.73
C LYS A 403 15.87 18.06 -21.95
N ILE A 404 15.46 16.86 -21.56
CA ILE A 404 16.36 15.88 -20.94
C ILE A 404 17.39 15.46 -21.99
N VAL A 405 18.66 15.82 -21.77
CA VAL A 405 19.80 15.45 -22.62
C VAL A 405 20.66 14.46 -21.85
N ASN A 406 21.20 13.44 -22.54
CA ASN A 406 22.04 12.38 -21.96
C ASN A 406 21.32 11.48 -20.92
N VAL A 407 20.12 10.99 -21.25
CA VAL A 407 19.56 9.81 -20.54
C VAL A 407 20.54 8.65 -20.71
N LYS A 408 21.13 8.18 -19.60
CA LYS A 408 21.92 6.95 -19.58
C LYS A 408 20.99 5.79 -19.93
N LYS A 409 21.21 5.10 -21.05
CA LYS A 409 20.49 3.84 -21.31
C LYS A 409 20.89 2.85 -20.21
N ALA A 410 19.90 2.25 -19.53
CA ALA A 410 20.13 1.25 -18.51
C ALA A 410 21.09 0.17 -19.03
N SER A 411 22.07 -0.24 -18.20
CA SER A 411 23.12 -1.17 -18.62
C SER A 411 22.57 -2.59 -18.84
N ALA A 412 21.52 -2.93 -18.10
CA ALA A 412 20.74 -4.14 -18.24
C ALA A 412 20.17 -4.27 -19.66
N LYS A 413 20.11 -5.51 -20.16
CA LYS A 413 19.40 -5.87 -21.39
C LYS A 413 18.28 -6.85 -21.03
N VAL A 414 17.18 -6.79 -21.78
CA VAL A 414 16.11 -7.80 -21.69
C VAL A 414 16.72 -9.17 -21.92
N ALA A 415 16.71 -10.03 -20.90
CA ALA A 415 17.29 -11.36 -20.99
C ALA A 415 16.33 -12.27 -21.77
N GLN A 416 16.79 -12.85 -22.87
CA GLN A 416 16.02 -13.86 -23.61
C GLN A 416 16.37 -15.25 -23.09
N PHE A 417 15.37 -16.11 -22.94
CA PHE A 417 15.55 -17.49 -22.51
C PHE A 417 14.74 -18.46 -23.37
N GLN A 418 15.31 -19.62 -23.67
CA GLN A 418 14.64 -20.69 -24.45
C GLN A 418 13.99 -21.75 -23.55
N ASP A 419 14.56 -21.96 -22.37
CA ASP A 419 14.15 -22.99 -21.40
C ASP A 419 13.66 -22.32 -20.11
N GLU A 420 12.39 -22.56 -19.78
CA GLU A 420 11.75 -22.12 -18.53
C GLU A 420 12.51 -22.63 -17.29
N SER A 421 13.22 -23.78 -17.37
CA SER A 421 13.99 -24.33 -16.24
C SER A 421 15.15 -23.43 -15.79
N VAL A 422 15.62 -22.51 -16.65
CA VAL A 422 16.65 -21.52 -16.31
C VAL A 422 16.04 -20.41 -15.44
N LEU A 423 14.87 -19.93 -15.81
CA LEU A 423 14.15 -18.90 -15.04
C LEU A 423 13.61 -19.47 -13.74
N ASP A 424 13.08 -20.69 -13.74
CA ASP A 424 12.67 -21.43 -12.54
C ASP A 424 13.79 -21.50 -11.50
N LYS A 425 15.06 -21.68 -11.91
CA LYS A 425 16.21 -21.68 -10.99
C LYS A 425 16.48 -20.30 -10.40
N LEU A 426 16.32 -19.23 -11.18
CA LEU A 426 16.44 -17.83 -10.72
C LEU A 426 15.27 -17.40 -9.83
N LEU A 427 14.10 -18.02 -9.97
CA LEU A 427 12.92 -17.77 -9.12
C LEU A 427 12.93 -18.61 -7.83
N LYS A 428 13.64 -19.75 -7.82
CA LYS A 428 13.75 -20.65 -6.65
C LYS A 428 14.81 -20.23 -5.62
N THR A 429 15.58 -19.18 -5.87
CA THR A 429 16.45 -18.56 -4.85
C THR A 429 15.65 -17.65 -3.91
N ASP A 430 15.74 -17.92 -2.61
CA ASP A 430 15.30 -17.10 -1.47
C ASP A 430 14.02 -16.28 -1.63
N PHE A 431 12.89 -16.98 -1.63
CA PHE A 431 11.53 -16.41 -1.51
C PHE A 431 11.20 -15.36 -2.59
N THR A 432 11.02 -15.81 -3.83
CA THR A 432 10.14 -15.09 -4.76
C THR A 432 8.69 -15.54 -4.57
N VAL A 433 7.74 -14.61 -4.73
CA VAL A 433 6.30 -14.88 -4.80
C VAL A 433 5.80 -14.34 -6.12
N GLY A 434 5.08 -15.13 -6.91
CA GLY A 434 4.61 -14.71 -8.22
C GLY A 434 3.22 -15.19 -8.57
N PHE A 435 2.62 -14.51 -9.54
CA PHE A 435 1.28 -14.81 -10.06
C PHE A 435 1.28 -14.86 -11.59
N ASN A 436 0.45 -15.74 -12.13
CA ASN A 436 0.29 -15.97 -13.56
C ASN A 436 -0.71 -14.97 -14.14
N VAL A 437 -0.20 -13.95 -14.83
CA VAL A 437 -1.00 -12.85 -15.38
C VAL A 437 -2.00 -13.35 -16.43
N ASN A 438 -1.73 -14.49 -17.10
CA ASN A 438 -2.64 -15.06 -18.10
C ASN A 438 -3.97 -15.58 -17.52
N GLU A 439 -4.03 -15.88 -16.22
CA GLU A 439 -5.26 -16.32 -15.53
C GLU A 439 -6.27 -15.18 -15.37
N LEU A 440 -5.77 -13.94 -15.33
CA LEU A 440 -6.55 -12.70 -15.20
C LEU A 440 -6.78 -12.04 -16.56
N TRP A 441 -5.74 -11.94 -17.40
CA TRP A 441 -5.79 -11.35 -18.75
C TRP A 441 -5.13 -12.29 -19.77
N LYS A 442 -5.92 -12.95 -20.62
CA LYS A 442 -5.39 -13.92 -21.61
C LYS A 442 -4.56 -13.24 -22.70
N ASP A 443 -5.04 -12.10 -23.18
CA ASP A 443 -4.38 -11.26 -24.18
C ASP A 443 -3.48 -10.23 -23.48
N THR A 444 -2.27 -10.67 -23.16
CA THR A 444 -1.25 -9.92 -22.42
C THR A 444 0.13 -10.26 -22.94
N MET A 445 1.02 -9.26 -23.03
CA MET A 445 2.44 -9.49 -23.30
C MET A 445 3.23 -9.94 -22.07
N VAL A 446 2.71 -9.74 -20.85
CA VAL A 446 3.35 -10.22 -19.60
C VAL A 446 2.63 -11.48 -19.14
N SER A 447 3.34 -12.60 -19.10
CA SER A 447 2.79 -13.91 -18.71
C SER A 447 2.81 -14.16 -17.21
N GLY A 448 3.75 -13.55 -16.48
CA GLY A 448 3.93 -13.75 -15.04
C GLY A 448 4.72 -12.61 -14.41
N ILE A 449 4.35 -12.25 -13.19
CA ILE A 449 5.03 -11.23 -12.38
C ILE A 449 5.46 -11.90 -11.07
N PHE A 450 6.69 -11.67 -10.65
CA PHE A 450 7.34 -12.29 -9.50
C PHE A 450 7.98 -11.17 -8.67
N PHE A 451 7.75 -11.14 -7.36
CA PHE A 451 8.39 -10.22 -6.43
C PHE A 451 9.44 -10.96 -5.60
N THR A 452 10.60 -10.35 -5.39
CA THR A 452 11.54 -10.80 -4.36
C THR A 452 11.00 -10.49 -2.96
N ARG A 453 11.48 -11.24 -1.96
CA ARG A 453 11.33 -10.89 -0.54
C ARG A 453 11.63 -9.41 -0.26
N LYS A 454 12.74 -8.88 -0.79
CA LYS A 454 13.18 -7.50 -0.58
C LYS A 454 12.13 -6.48 -1.06
N ALA A 455 11.61 -6.65 -2.28
CA ALA A 455 10.59 -5.77 -2.83
C ALA A 455 9.29 -5.80 -2.00
N MET A 456 8.87 -6.99 -1.53
CA MET A 456 7.70 -7.13 -0.65
C MET A 456 7.92 -6.48 0.72
N GLU A 457 9.10 -6.65 1.33
CA GLU A 457 9.42 -6.10 2.67
C GLU A 457 9.61 -4.58 2.64
N ASN A 458 10.06 -4.00 1.52
CA ASN A 458 10.11 -2.55 1.33
C ASN A 458 8.73 -1.95 1.01
N LEU A 459 7.91 -2.64 0.22
CA LEU A 459 6.52 -2.24 -0.04
C LEU A 459 5.63 -2.31 1.22
N ASP A 460 5.70 -3.40 1.99
CA ASP A 460 4.98 -3.55 3.26
C ASP A 460 5.40 -2.47 4.28
N ARG A 461 6.69 -2.13 4.34
CA ARG A 461 7.18 -1.04 5.20
C ARG A 461 6.63 0.31 4.79
N PHE A 462 6.72 0.67 3.51
CA PHE A 462 6.14 1.90 2.96
C PHE A 462 4.63 2.00 3.27
N LEU A 463 3.88 0.91 3.04
CA LEU A 463 2.46 0.83 3.34
C LEU A 463 2.13 0.92 4.83
N ARG A 464 3.06 0.62 5.74
CA ARG A 464 2.87 0.85 7.18
C ARG A 464 3.18 2.30 7.54
N GLU A 465 4.37 2.77 7.17
CA GLU A 465 4.88 4.10 7.54
C GLU A 465 3.97 5.22 7.02
N GLN A 466 3.52 5.15 5.76
CA GLN A 466 2.70 6.19 5.15
C GLN A 466 1.21 6.13 5.51
N ASN A 467 0.68 4.99 5.96
CA ASN A 467 -0.74 4.86 6.30
C ASN A 467 -1.01 5.02 7.81
N LEU A 468 -0.07 4.67 8.69
CA LEU A 468 -0.33 4.66 10.13
C LEU A 468 -0.58 6.05 10.72
N GLU A 469 0.07 7.11 10.22
CA GLU A 469 -0.16 8.47 10.72
C GLU A 469 -1.44 9.11 10.16
N PRO A 470 -1.74 9.11 8.84
CA PRO A 470 -3.00 9.68 8.34
C PRO A 470 -4.27 9.01 8.90
N ILE A 471 -4.22 7.68 9.14
CA ILE A 471 -5.33 6.94 9.75
C ILE A 471 -5.60 7.38 11.21
N ARG A 472 -4.59 7.91 11.91
CA ARG A 472 -4.74 8.43 13.29
C ARG A 472 -5.26 9.87 13.34
N GLU A 473 -4.91 10.69 12.35
CA GLU A 473 -5.20 12.12 12.38
C GLU A 473 -6.45 12.54 11.60
N GLN A 474 -6.88 11.79 10.57
CA GLN A 474 -7.97 12.20 9.68
C GLN A 474 -8.97 11.07 9.37
N GLU A 475 -10.09 11.04 10.11
CA GLU A 475 -11.20 10.10 9.84
C GLU A 475 -11.82 10.32 8.45
N GLY A 476 -11.46 9.47 7.48
CA GLY A 476 -12.20 9.27 6.24
C GLY A 476 -11.52 9.68 4.93
N GLN A 477 -10.30 10.24 4.98
CA GLN A 477 -9.51 10.59 3.79
C GLN A 477 -8.08 10.08 3.90
N ILE A 478 -7.89 8.79 3.64
CA ILE A 478 -6.55 8.24 3.38
C ILE A 478 -6.22 8.55 1.91
N PRO A 479 -5.15 9.32 1.61
CA PRO A 479 -4.80 9.67 0.25
C PRO A 479 -4.22 8.47 -0.50
N GLU A 480 -4.21 8.52 -1.84
CA GLU A 480 -3.39 7.59 -2.61
C GLU A 480 -1.89 7.81 -2.32
N ILE A 481 -1.13 6.73 -2.24
CA ILE A 481 0.33 6.72 -2.09
C ILE A 481 0.91 5.70 -3.08
N GLY A 482 2.14 5.91 -3.56
CA GLY A 482 2.69 5.06 -4.61
C GLY A 482 4.20 5.18 -4.83
N GLY A 483 4.66 4.55 -5.90
CA GLY A 483 6.08 4.49 -6.27
C GLY A 483 6.34 3.63 -7.51
N ILE A 484 7.62 3.39 -7.76
CA ILE A 484 8.13 2.68 -8.93
C ILE A 484 8.56 1.25 -8.58
N LEU A 485 8.31 0.33 -9.51
CA LEU A 485 8.72 -1.07 -9.44
C LEU A 485 9.95 -1.27 -10.34
N LEU A 486 11.06 -1.70 -9.72
CA LEU A 486 12.33 -1.96 -10.39
C LEU A 486 12.61 -3.46 -10.46
N GLY A 487 13.19 -3.90 -11.56
CA GLY A 487 13.35 -5.33 -11.80
C GLY A 487 13.98 -5.69 -13.13
N ARG A 488 13.87 -6.97 -13.49
CA ARG A 488 14.41 -7.54 -14.73
C ARG A 488 13.30 -8.21 -15.54
N PRO A 489 13.03 -7.72 -16.77
CA PRO A 489 12.13 -8.39 -17.71
C PRO A 489 12.89 -9.49 -18.46
N TYR A 490 12.36 -10.71 -18.39
CA TYR A 490 12.83 -11.89 -19.11
C TYR A 490 11.85 -12.19 -20.24
N LEU A 491 12.33 -12.30 -21.49
CA LEU A 491 11.49 -12.62 -22.65
C LEU A 491 11.62 -14.10 -23.01
N SER A 492 10.51 -14.85 -22.90
CA SER A 492 10.47 -16.26 -23.30
C SER A 492 10.54 -16.36 -24.81
N ALA A 493 11.63 -16.93 -25.32
CA ALA A 493 11.88 -17.04 -26.76
C ALA A 493 10.90 -18.03 -27.44
N ALA A 494 10.32 -18.96 -26.68
CA ALA A 494 9.31 -19.90 -27.14
C ALA A 494 7.92 -19.24 -27.29
N VAL A 495 7.35 -18.70 -26.19
CA VAL A 495 5.98 -18.16 -26.19
C VAL A 495 5.87 -16.66 -26.51
N LYS A 496 7.00 -15.97 -26.73
CA LYS A 496 7.11 -14.52 -27.04
C LYS A 496 6.47 -13.57 -26.01
N LYS A 497 6.14 -14.07 -24.82
CA LYS A 497 5.68 -13.27 -23.68
C LYS A 497 6.81 -13.03 -22.68
N TYR A 498 6.71 -11.91 -21.96
CA TYR A 498 7.60 -11.55 -20.86
C TYR A 498 7.24 -12.29 -19.56
N ARG A 499 8.22 -12.43 -18.68
CA ARG A 499 8.07 -12.66 -17.24
C ARG A 499 8.89 -11.59 -16.53
N VAL A 500 8.34 -10.96 -15.49
CA VAL A 500 8.98 -9.82 -14.82
C VAL A 500 9.33 -10.21 -13.40
N LEU A 501 10.61 -10.17 -13.05
CA LEU A 501 11.07 -10.23 -11.66
C LEU A 501 11.22 -8.81 -11.14
N ILE A 502 10.41 -8.42 -10.15
CA ILE A 502 10.51 -7.17 -9.41
C ILE A 502 11.46 -7.42 -8.24
N GLU A 503 12.60 -6.75 -8.27
CA GLU A 503 13.69 -6.92 -7.31
C GLU A 503 13.69 -5.81 -6.24
N GLU A 504 13.12 -4.65 -6.54
CA GLU A 504 13.03 -3.51 -5.63
C GLU A 504 11.74 -2.67 -5.85
N PHE A 505 11.27 -2.03 -4.78
CA PHE A 505 10.24 -0.98 -4.81
C PHE A 505 10.83 0.33 -4.29
N VAL A 506 10.68 1.41 -5.05
CA VAL A 506 11.14 2.75 -4.66
C VAL A 506 9.93 3.68 -4.55
N PRO A 507 9.61 4.23 -3.36
CA PRO A 507 8.53 5.19 -3.20
C PRO A 507 8.86 6.51 -3.94
N ILE A 508 7.83 7.23 -4.36
CA ILE A 508 7.99 8.57 -4.95
C ILE A 508 7.06 9.54 -4.25
N ASP A 509 7.62 10.65 -3.80
CA ASP A 509 6.85 11.76 -3.21
C ASP A 509 6.00 12.43 -4.31
N PRO A 510 4.65 12.42 -4.20
CA PRO A 510 3.80 13.11 -5.15
C PRO A 510 3.85 14.63 -4.98
N GLU A 511 3.60 15.37 -6.06
CA GLU A 511 3.36 16.82 -6.01
C GLU A 511 1.96 17.12 -5.47
N TYR A 512 0.99 16.27 -5.81
CA TYR A 512 -0.35 16.30 -5.25
C TYR A 512 -0.88 14.88 -5.06
N HIS A 513 -1.46 14.62 -3.89
CA HIS A 513 -2.19 13.38 -3.65
C HIS A 513 -3.40 13.62 -2.74
N ASP A 514 -4.53 13.01 -3.10
CA ASP A 514 -5.77 13.08 -2.36
C ASP A 514 -6.55 11.74 -2.47
N LYS A 515 -7.87 11.76 -2.29
CA LYS A 515 -8.72 10.58 -2.43
C LYS A 515 -9.12 10.25 -3.89
N TYR A 516 -8.63 10.98 -4.91
CA TYR A 516 -9.04 10.78 -6.30
C TYR A 516 -7.92 10.96 -7.33
N GLN A 517 -6.80 11.58 -6.95
CA GLN A 517 -5.68 11.93 -7.82
C GLN A 517 -4.36 11.65 -7.11
N LEU A 518 -3.41 11.06 -7.85
CA LEU A 518 -2.00 10.91 -7.48
C LEU A 518 -1.17 11.47 -8.62
N GLU A 519 -0.49 12.60 -8.39
CA GLU A 519 0.24 13.34 -9.41
C GLU A 519 1.71 13.54 -9.01
N PHE A 520 2.62 13.20 -9.92
CA PHE A 520 4.06 13.34 -9.75
C PHE A 520 4.56 14.49 -10.63
N SER A 521 5.22 15.50 -10.04
CA SER A 521 5.79 16.58 -10.86
C SER A 521 6.80 16.02 -11.86
N ALA A 522 6.81 16.56 -13.07
CA ALA A 522 7.81 16.18 -14.07
C ALA A 522 9.26 16.48 -13.62
N GLN A 523 9.44 17.34 -12.60
CA GLN A 523 10.74 17.68 -12.02
C GLN A 523 11.18 16.65 -10.97
N SER A 524 10.27 16.26 -10.06
CA SER A 524 10.46 15.16 -9.11
C SER A 524 10.72 13.88 -9.89
N MET A 525 9.83 13.51 -10.80
CA MET A 525 9.95 12.27 -11.57
C MET A 525 11.26 12.22 -12.38
N ALA A 526 11.72 13.33 -12.99
CA ALA A 526 13.01 13.36 -13.70
C ALA A 526 14.23 13.31 -12.75
N LYS A 527 14.18 13.97 -11.60
CA LYS A 527 15.23 13.95 -10.56
C LYS A 527 15.35 12.55 -9.94
N ASP A 528 14.23 11.99 -9.55
CA ASP A 528 14.17 10.76 -8.76
C ASP A 528 14.38 9.53 -9.65
N LEU A 529 13.89 9.52 -10.91
CA LEU A 529 14.34 8.55 -11.92
C LEU A 529 15.85 8.66 -12.21
N GLY A 530 16.42 9.86 -12.18
CA GLY A 530 17.86 10.06 -12.35
C GLY A 530 18.66 9.43 -11.21
N ASN A 531 18.26 9.68 -9.96
CA ASN A 531 18.85 9.06 -8.77
C ASN A 531 18.71 7.52 -8.82
N ILE A 532 17.51 7.03 -9.13
CA ILE A 532 17.20 5.60 -9.28
C ILE A 532 18.08 4.93 -10.34
N GLN A 533 18.33 5.58 -11.47
CA GLN A 533 19.18 5.03 -12.55
C GLN A 533 20.67 4.97 -12.18
N ASP A 534 21.13 5.87 -11.29
CA ASP A 534 22.51 5.90 -10.81
C ASP A 534 22.73 5.02 -9.55
N GLU A 535 21.67 4.70 -8.80
CA GLU A 535 21.71 3.74 -7.69
C GLU A 535 21.52 2.28 -8.16
N PHE A 536 20.52 2.01 -9.01
CA PHE A 536 20.10 0.67 -9.43
C PHE A 536 20.48 0.37 -10.90
N THR A 537 21.76 0.54 -11.22
CA THR A 537 22.33 0.53 -12.59
C THR A 537 22.06 -0.75 -13.43
N GLU A 538 21.73 -1.85 -12.74
CA GLU A 538 21.51 -3.21 -13.23
C GLU A 538 20.03 -3.65 -13.21
N LEU A 539 19.12 -2.76 -12.79
CA LEU A 539 17.67 -2.95 -12.85
C LEU A 539 17.04 -2.06 -13.94
N MET A 540 15.80 -2.36 -14.29
CA MET A 540 14.96 -1.56 -15.18
C MET A 540 13.72 -1.07 -14.44
N LEU A 541 13.20 0.08 -14.86
CA LEU A 541 11.81 0.45 -14.61
C LEU A 541 10.91 -0.57 -15.31
N VAL A 542 10.20 -1.40 -14.54
CA VAL A 542 9.30 -2.46 -15.06
C VAL A 542 7.82 -2.21 -14.77
N GLY A 543 7.50 -1.25 -13.90
CA GLY A 543 6.14 -0.84 -13.61
C GLY A 543 6.07 0.23 -12.53
N TRP A 544 4.85 0.50 -12.05
CA TRP A 544 4.56 1.39 -10.95
C TRP A 544 3.49 0.76 -10.05
N PHE A 545 3.38 1.26 -8.82
CA PHE A 545 2.40 0.83 -7.82
C PHE A 545 1.74 2.07 -7.22
N HIS A 546 0.44 1.98 -6.93
CA HIS A 546 -0.26 2.92 -6.05
C HIS A 546 -1.33 2.18 -5.24
N THR A 547 -1.69 2.74 -4.08
CA THR A 547 -2.86 2.32 -3.31
C THR A 547 -4.10 3.05 -3.79
N HIS A 548 -5.22 2.34 -3.91
CA HIS A 548 -6.51 2.97 -4.13
C HIS A 548 -7.07 3.69 -2.89
N PRO A 549 -8.06 4.60 -3.05
CA PRO A 549 -8.34 5.60 -2.03
C PRO A 549 -9.17 5.10 -0.84
N GLY A 550 -8.68 5.35 0.39
CA GLY A 550 -9.43 5.10 1.62
C GLY A 550 -9.42 3.66 2.16
N HIS A 551 -8.59 2.77 1.60
CA HIS A 551 -8.26 1.41 2.08
C HIS A 551 -9.43 0.46 2.46
N GLY A 552 -10.63 0.74 1.97
CA GLY A 552 -11.48 -0.32 1.45
C GLY A 552 -10.99 -0.71 0.07
N LEU A 553 -10.90 -2.00 -0.25
CA LEU A 553 -10.44 -2.43 -1.57
C LEU A 553 -11.42 -1.97 -2.65
N PHE A 554 -10.90 -1.56 -3.81
CA PHE A 554 -11.61 -1.73 -5.07
C PHE A 554 -11.51 -3.21 -5.49
N LEU A 555 -12.32 -4.02 -4.81
CA LEU A 555 -12.81 -5.34 -5.22
C LEU A 555 -14.22 -5.18 -5.81
#